data_AF-A0A2V2PVF6-F1
#
_entry.id   AF-A0A2V2PVF6-F1
#
_cell.length_a   1.000
_cell.length_b   1.000
_cell.length_c   1.000
_cell.angle_alpha   90.00
_cell.angle_beta   90.00
_cell.angle_gamma   90.00
#
_symmetry.space_group_name_H-M   'P 1'
#
loop_
_entity.id
_entity.type
_entity.pdbx_description
1 polymer ?
#
loop_
_entity_poly.entity_id
_entity_poly.type
_entity_poly.pdbx_seq_one_letter_code
_entity_poly.pdbx_strand_id
1 'polypeptide(L)'
;WSATLAEAWALLAETVPDQVAEAAAVLTTLTPLTGGSPVQAGRHGYGALGIAAGGDARTLATALLRGFRRAKLRALCQVTDLYASDGSWDHRLPWQEERGRQEEAVPFSRLLAETYERAGLALFAPEFLAGVPQALDLIEEAAETTVDGKQLLAVMRKEINGTDGTSGKNGCKTGTDRTAVR
;
A
#
# COMPACT_ATOMS: atom_id res chain seq x y z
N TRP A 1 16.18 -14.01 -9.95
CA TRP A 1 16.04 -12.98 -8.90
C TRP A 1 16.26 -11.58 -9.45
N SER A 2 17.49 -11.16 -9.77
CA SER A 2 17.75 -9.76 -10.16
C SER A 2 16.99 -9.31 -11.40
N ALA A 3 16.87 -10.15 -12.44
CA ALA A 3 16.08 -9.84 -13.63
C ALA A 3 14.58 -9.66 -13.29
N THR A 4 13.99 -10.62 -12.59
CA THR A 4 12.60 -10.57 -12.11
C THR A 4 12.35 -9.35 -11.21
N LEU A 5 13.33 -8.97 -10.38
CA LEU A 5 13.25 -7.78 -9.53
C LEU A 5 13.25 -6.50 -10.38
N ALA A 6 14.11 -6.42 -11.40
CA ALA A 6 14.10 -5.28 -12.32
C ALA A 6 12.77 -5.16 -13.07
N GLU A 7 12.21 -6.27 -13.54
CA GLU A 7 10.88 -6.31 -14.16
C GLU A 7 9.79 -5.87 -13.18
N ALA A 8 9.84 -6.32 -11.92
CA ALA A 8 8.91 -5.91 -10.87
C ALA A 8 8.96 -4.40 -10.61
N TRP A 9 10.15 -3.80 -10.53
CA TRP A 9 10.31 -2.35 -10.40
C TRP A 9 9.76 -1.60 -11.61
N ALA A 10 9.98 -2.10 -12.83
CA ALA A 10 9.44 -1.50 -14.04
C ALA A 10 7.91 -1.51 -14.04
N LEU A 11 7.28 -2.64 -13.67
CA LEU A 11 5.82 -2.75 -13.55
C LEU A 11 5.23 -1.76 -12.54
N LEU A 12 5.91 -1.58 -11.39
CA LEU A 12 5.49 -0.61 -10.38
C LEU A 12 5.68 0.83 -10.85
N ALA A 13 6.76 1.13 -11.57
CA ALA A 13 7.01 2.46 -12.11
C ALA A 13 5.99 2.87 -13.18
N GLU A 14 5.51 1.92 -13.96
CA GLU A 14 4.47 2.16 -14.94
C GLU A 14 3.10 2.39 -14.29
N THR A 15 2.76 1.58 -13.27
CA THR A 15 1.39 1.56 -12.71
C THR A 15 1.19 2.52 -11.54
N VAL A 16 2.19 2.63 -10.65
CA VAL A 16 2.12 3.38 -9.40
C VAL A 16 3.39 4.24 -9.19
N PRO A 17 3.68 5.18 -10.13
CA PRO A 17 4.95 5.91 -10.17
C PRO A 17 5.28 6.66 -8.88
N ASP A 18 4.29 7.26 -8.21
CA ASP A 18 4.53 8.01 -6.98
C ASP A 18 4.93 7.10 -5.81
N GLN A 19 4.25 5.94 -5.66
CA GLN A 19 4.57 4.97 -4.63
C GLN A 19 5.92 4.30 -4.90
N VAL A 20 6.25 4.04 -6.18
CA VAL A 20 7.53 3.46 -6.54
C VAL A 20 8.68 4.42 -6.27
N ALA A 21 8.50 5.71 -6.57
CA ALA A 21 9.52 6.73 -6.36
C ALA A 21 9.82 6.88 -4.86
N GLU A 22 8.78 6.87 -4.03
CA GLU A 22 8.92 6.87 -2.58
C GLU A 22 9.66 5.61 -2.08
N ALA A 23 9.24 4.42 -2.55
CA ALA A 23 9.89 3.17 -2.20
C ALA A 23 11.38 3.15 -2.60
N ALA A 24 11.71 3.63 -3.79
CA ALA A 24 13.09 3.71 -4.28
C ALA A 24 13.96 4.67 -3.46
N ALA A 25 13.40 5.74 -2.91
CA ALA A 25 14.11 6.69 -2.07
C ALA A 25 14.43 6.15 -0.67
N VAL A 26 13.63 5.19 -0.18
CA VAL A 26 13.71 4.66 1.19
C VAL A 26 14.41 3.31 1.26
N LEU A 27 14.12 2.41 0.31
CA LEU A 27 14.59 1.03 0.35
C LEU A 27 16.07 0.95 0.01
N THR A 28 16.88 0.63 1.02
CA THR A 28 18.34 0.50 0.88
C THR A 28 18.78 -0.96 0.82
N THR A 29 17.95 -1.90 1.31
CA THR A 29 18.31 -3.33 1.35
C THR A 29 17.11 -4.21 1.03
N LEU A 30 17.26 -5.05 0.01
CA LEU A 30 16.31 -6.10 -0.35
C LEU A 30 16.97 -7.46 -0.20
N THR A 31 16.50 -8.25 0.78
CA THR A 31 17.03 -9.58 1.07
C THR A 31 16.10 -10.63 0.48
N PRO A 32 16.53 -11.40 -0.54
CA PRO A 32 15.76 -12.55 -0.99
C PRO A 32 15.69 -13.61 0.11
N LEU A 33 14.47 -14.04 0.46
CA LEU A 33 14.21 -15.12 1.40
C LEU A 33 13.98 -16.42 0.64
N THR A 34 14.50 -17.55 1.13
CA THR A 34 14.22 -18.87 0.56
C THR A 34 12.71 -19.22 0.67
N GLY A 35 12.19 -19.89 -0.35
CA GLY A 35 10.77 -19.93 -0.73
C GLY A 35 9.74 -20.25 0.38
N GLY A 36 8.55 -19.64 0.25
CA GLY A 36 7.37 -19.86 1.09
C GLY A 36 7.20 -18.89 2.26
N SER A 37 8.21 -18.08 2.57
CA SER A 37 8.11 -17.10 3.67
C SER A 37 7.30 -15.87 3.26
N PRO A 38 6.38 -15.35 4.09
CA PRO A 38 5.73 -14.08 3.82
C PRO A 38 6.77 -12.94 3.77
N VAL A 39 6.42 -11.82 3.14
CA VAL A 39 7.24 -10.61 3.14
C VAL A 39 7.50 -10.16 4.58
N GLN A 40 8.78 -9.97 4.91
CA GLN A 40 9.23 -9.56 6.24
C GLN A 40 9.80 -8.15 6.16
N ALA A 41 9.11 -7.18 6.77
CA ALA A 41 9.73 -5.89 7.03
C ALA A 41 10.70 -6.02 8.22
N GLY A 42 11.91 -5.46 8.08
CA GLY A 42 12.88 -5.44 9.17
C GLY A 42 12.27 -4.83 10.43
N ARG A 43 12.43 -5.49 11.59
CA ARG A 43 11.78 -5.08 12.86
C ARG A 43 12.08 -3.64 13.26
N HIS A 44 13.23 -3.10 12.85
CA HIS A 44 13.67 -1.73 13.13
C HIS A 44 14.24 -1.01 11.89
N GLY A 45 13.89 -1.46 10.68
CA GLY A 45 14.49 -0.95 9.44
C GLY A 45 13.42 -0.58 8.42
N TYR A 46 13.04 0.70 8.37
CA TYR A 46 12.13 1.21 7.34
C TYR A 46 12.66 0.95 5.91
N GLY A 47 13.99 0.99 5.73
CA GLY A 47 14.67 0.76 4.45
C GLY A 47 15.03 -0.71 4.13
N ALA A 48 14.71 -1.68 4.99
CA ALA A 48 15.15 -3.07 4.81
C ALA A 48 13.97 -4.05 4.73
N LEU A 49 13.88 -4.79 3.61
CA LEU A 49 12.82 -5.78 3.37
C LEU A 49 13.40 -7.15 3.04
N GLY A 50 12.88 -8.18 3.70
CA GLY A 50 13.00 -9.58 3.29
C GLY A 50 11.81 -9.96 2.40
N ILE A 51 12.07 -10.40 1.17
CA ILE A 51 11.02 -10.75 0.20
C ILE A 51 11.24 -12.19 -0.27
N ALA A 52 10.19 -13.01 -0.31
CA ALA A 52 10.28 -14.36 -0.85
C ALA A 52 10.87 -14.35 -2.26
N ALA A 53 11.94 -15.11 -2.44
CA ALA A 53 12.50 -15.41 -3.74
C ALA A 53 11.69 -16.54 -4.37
N GLY A 54 10.87 -16.19 -5.36
CA GLY A 54 10.05 -17.13 -6.13
C GLY A 54 8.83 -16.44 -6.75
N GLY A 55 8.35 -16.97 -7.86
CA GLY A 55 7.23 -16.39 -8.62
C GLY A 55 7.66 -15.47 -9.76
N ASP A 56 6.67 -14.87 -10.41
CA ASP A 56 6.84 -13.94 -11.54
C ASP A 56 7.04 -12.49 -11.06
N ALA A 57 7.30 -11.59 -12.01
CA ALA A 57 7.52 -10.17 -11.73
C ALA A 57 6.32 -9.50 -11.05
N ARG A 58 5.08 -9.91 -11.38
CA ARG A 58 3.86 -9.37 -10.75
C ARG A 58 3.73 -9.78 -9.28
N THR A 59 4.03 -11.04 -8.98
CA THR A 59 4.08 -11.56 -7.60
C THR A 59 5.13 -10.81 -6.79
N LEU A 60 6.31 -10.60 -7.37
CA LEU A 60 7.39 -9.88 -6.71
C LEU A 60 7.07 -8.38 -6.52
N ALA A 61 6.46 -7.72 -7.51
CA ALA A 61 5.99 -6.34 -7.41
C ALA A 61 4.97 -6.17 -6.28
N THR A 62 3.98 -7.07 -6.22
CA THR A 62 2.97 -7.11 -5.15
C THR A 62 3.62 -7.28 -3.77
N ALA A 63 4.58 -8.19 -3.66
CA ALA A 63 5.32 -8.45 -2.43
C ALA A 63 6.15 -7.23 -1.99
N LEU A 64 6.85 -6.59 -2.92
CA LEU A 64 7.65 -5.38 -2.66
C LEU A 64 6.77 -4.24 -2.15
N LEU A 65 5.69 -3.93 -2.86
CA LEU A 65 4.81 -2.84 -2.50
C LEU A 65 4.12 -3.09 -1.15
N ARG A 66 3.64 -4.32 -0.91
CA ARG A 66 3.08 -4.73 0.38
C ARG A 66 4.09 -4.55 1.51
N GLY A 67 5.32 -5.01 1.30
CA GLY A 67 6.41 -4.90 2.26
C GLY A 67 6.75 -3.45 2.60
N PHE A 68 6.84 -2.60 1.56
CA PHE A 68 7.08 -1.18 1.72
C PHE A 68 5.96 -0.48 2.50
N ARG A 69 4.69 -0.70 2.13
CA ARG A 69 3.53 -0.14 2.86
C ARG A 69 3.55 -0.57 4.33
N ARG A 70 3.80 -1.85 4.61
CA ARG A 70 3.95 -2.36 5.97
C ARG A 70 5.09 -1.68 6.74
N ALA A 71 6.26 -1.53 6.12
CA ALA A 71 7.41 -0.90 6.74
C ALA A 71 7.14 0.59 7.03
N LYS A 72 6.48 1.29 6.10
CA LYS A 72 6.07 2.70 6.25
C LYS A 72 5.14 2.91 7.42
N LEU A 73 4.08 2.10 7.52
CA LEU A 73 3.16 2.21 8.65
C LEU A 73 3.86 1.90 9.98
N ARG A 74 4.70 0.87 10.04
CA ARG A 74 5.48 0.56 11.24
C ARG A 74 6.39 1.71 11.66
N ALA A 75 7.07 2.35 10.71
CA ALA A 75 7.90 3.51 10.99
C ALA A 75 7.06 4.70 11.49
N LEU A 76 5.87 4.91 10.93
CA LEU A 76 4.94 5.94 11.39
C LEU A 76 4.47 5.68 12.83
N CYS A 77 4.11 4.45 13.17
CA CYS A 77 3.75 4.04 14.53
C CYS A 77 4.91 4.17 15.55
N GLN A 78 6.16 4.30 15.09
CA GLN A 78 7.30 4.55 16.00
C GLN A 78 7.45 6.02 16.37
N VAL A 79 6.87 6.93 15.60
CA VAL A 79 7.01 8.39 15.80
C VAL A 79 5.73 9.05 16.29
N THR A 80 4.57 8.44 16.03
CA THR A 80 3.28 8.92 16.53
C THR A 80 2.32 7.77 16.81
N ASP A 81 1.45 7.97 17.79
CA ASP A 81 0.36 7.05 18.10
C ASP A 81 -0.78 7.28 17.10
N LEU A 82 -1.01 6.30 16.22
CA LEU A 82 -2.14 6.33 15.28
C LEU A 82 -3.45 5.85 15.92
N TYR A 83 -3.35 5.18 17.06
CA TYR A 83 -4.47 4.69 17.86
C TYR A 83 -4.12 4.69 19.34
N ALA A 84 -5.11 4.97 20.19
CA ALA A 84 -4.98 5.14 21.63
C ALA A 84 -4.97 3.80 22.39
N SER A 85 -5.52 2.74 21.80
CA SER A 85 -5.52 1.39 22.36
C SER A 85 -5.58 0.36 21.24
N ASP A 86 -4.86 -0.75 21.38
CA ASP A 86 -4.94 -1.86 20.43
C ASP A 86 -6.21 -2.71 20.60
N GLY A 87 -7.09 -2.31 21.54
CA GLY A 87 -8.40 -2.89 21.79
C GLY A 87 -8.35 -4.31 22.36
N SER A 88 -9.18 -4.58 23.36
CA SER A 88 -9.66 -5.94 23.66
C SER A 88 -10.91 -6.28 22.84
N TRP A 89 -11.15 -5.55 21.74
CA TRP A 89 -12.38 -5.58 20.94
C TRP A 89 -12.09 -6.27 19.61
N ASP A 90 -12.87 -7.30 19.34
CA ASP A 90 -12.68 -8.31 18.32
C ASP A 90 -13.06 -7.79 16.92
N HIS A 91 -12.20 -6.99 16.27
CA HIS A 91 -12.49 -6.48 14.93
C HIS A 91 -12.47 -7.59 13.87
N ARG A 92 -13.31 -7.47 12.84
CA ARG A 92 -13.33 -8.39 11.69
C ARG A 92 -12.65 -7.76 10.49
N LEU A 93 -11.80 -8.52 9.78
CA LEU A 93 -11.30 -8.11 8.47
C LEU A 93 -12.39 -8.37 7.41
N PRO A 94 -12.80 -7.36 6.62
CA PRO A 94 -13.84 -7.55 5.59
C PRO A 94 -13.50 -8.57 4.49
N TRP A 95 -12.23 -8.94 4.33
CA TRP A 95 -11.72 -9.90 3.35
C TRP A 95 -11.38 -11.29 3.94
N GLN A 96 -11.91 -11.66 5.10
CA GLN A 96 -11.66 -13.00 5.69
C GLN A 96 -12.21 -14.15 4.82
N GLU A 97 -13.37 -13.96 4.18
CA GLU A 97 -14.01 -14.99 3.37
C GLU A 97 -13.14 -15.43 2.18
N GLU A 98 -12.45 -14.47 1.54
CA GLU A 98 -11.46 -14.73 0.48
C GLU A 98 -10.30 -15.61 0.96
N ARG A 99 -9.99 -15.56 2.26
CA ARG A 99 -8.86 -16.27 2.89
C ARG A 99 -9.23 -17.66 3.37
N GLY A 100 -10.51 -18.05 3.31
CA GLY A 100 -11.00 -19.33 3.83
C GLY A 100 -10.74 -19.52 5.33
N ARG A 101 -10.53 -18.42 6.08
CA ARG A 101 -10.37 -18.47 7.54
C ARG A 101 -11.73 -18.32 8.21
N GLN A 102 -11.92 -19.11 9.28
CA GLN A 102 -13.03 -18.94 10.21
C GLN A 102 -12.98 -17.53 10.81
N GLU A 103 -14.13 -16.98 11.23
CA GLU A 103 -14.29 -15.61 11.75
C GLU A 103 -13.36 -15.32 12.94
N GLU A 104 -12.10 -15.00 12.63
CA GLU A 104 -11.06 -14.69 13.59
C GLU A 104 -11.07 -13.17 13.80
N ALA A 105 -11.37 -12.79 15.03
CA ALA A 105 -11.20 -11.46 15.52
C ALA A 105 -9.74 -11.02 15.48
N VAL A 106 -9.49 -9.76 15.15
CA VAL A 106 -8.14 -9.19 15.10
C VAL A 106 -8.06 -7.91 15.93
N PRO A 107 -6.89 -7.61 16.52
CA PRO A 107 -6.67 -6.34 17.20
C PRO A 107 -6.73 -5.16 16.22
N PHE A 108 -6.97 -3.97 16.73
CA PHE A 108 -7.13 -2.75 15.92
C PHE A 108 -5.90 -2.49 15.04
N SER A 109 -4.70 -2.67 15.59
CA SER A 109 -3.42 -2.52 14.88
C SER A 109 -3.33 -3.40 13.64
N ARG A 110 -3.89 -4.61 13.69
CA ARG A 110 -3.91 -5.53 12.55
C ARG A 110 -4.93 -5.11 11.52
N LEU A 111 -6.13 -4.69 11.93
CA LEU A 111 -7.13 -4.12 11.02
C LEU A 111 -6.55 -2.90 10.28
N LEU A 112 -5.96 -1.95 11.00
CA LEU A 112 -5.32 -0.77 10.43
C LEU A 112 -4.18 -1.14 9.47
N ALA A 113 -3.28 -2.03 9.89
CA ALA A 113 -2.12 -2.43 9.08
C ALA A 113 -2.52 -3.11 7.77
N GLU A 114 -3.45 -4.06 7.82
CA GLU A 114 -3.90 -4.74 6.61
C GLU A 114 -4.70 -3.81 5.70
N THR A 115 -5.49 -2.88 6.25
CA THR A 115 -6.21 -1.86 5.48
C THR A 115 -5.24 -0.91 4.78
N TYR A 116 -4.19 -0.46 5.47
CA TYR A 116 -3.14 0.40 4.90
C TYR A 116 -2.39 -0.25 3.74
N GLU A 117 -2.04 -1.52 3.90
CA GLU A 117 -1.43 -2.33 2.85
C GLU A 117 -2.37 -2.46 1.65
N ARG A 118 -3.61 -2.89 1.86
CA ARG A 118 -4.59 -3.13 0.79
C ARG A 118 -4.94 -1.87 0.02
N ALA A 119 -5.15 -0.74 0.71
CA ALA A 119 -5.41 0.56 0.07
C ALA A 119 -4.29 0.96 -0.92
N GLY A 120 -3.03 0.71 -0.56
CA GLY A 120 -1.90 1.01 -1.43
C GLY A 120 -1.78 0.03 -2.59
N LEU A 121 -1.96 -1.27 -2.29
CA LEU A 121 -1.94 -2.32 -3.29
C LEU A 121 -3.06 -2.18 -4.32
N ALA A 122 -4.22 -1.65 -3.94
CA ALA A 122 -5.36 -1.43 -4.83
C ALA A 122 -5.01 -0.55 -6.05
N LEU A 123 -4.04 0.36 -5.91
CA LEU A 123 -3.56 1.19 -7.02
C LEU A 123 -2.79 0.38 -8.08
N PHE A 124 -2.16 -0.72 -7.68
CA PHE A 124 -1.41 -1.63 -8.57
C PHE A 124 -2.23 -2.84 -9.03
N ALA A 125 -3.07 -3.33 -8.13
CA ALA A 125 -3.82 -4.58 -8.24
C ALA A 125 -5.22 -4.35 -7.64
N PRO A 126 -6.21 -3.92 -8.46
CA PRO A 126 -7.53 -3.49 -8.00
C PRO A 126 -8.31 -4.52 -7.17
N GLU A 127 -7.98 -5.81 -7.30
CA GLU A 127 -8.54 -6.88 -6.48
C GLU A 127 -8.35 -6.65 -4.97
N PHE A 128 -7.31 -5.90 -4.56
CA PHE A 128 -7.09 -5.57 -3.15
C PHE A 128 -8.06 -4.51 -2.61
N LEU A 129 -8.80 -3.80 -3.47
CA LEU A 129 -9.78 -2.79 -3.06
C LEU A 129 -11.00 -3.41 -2.36
N ALA A 130 -11.32 -4.67 -2.67
CA ALA A 130 -12.43 -5.38 -2.05
C ALA A 130 -12.30 -5.35 -0.51
N GLY A 131 -13.36 -4.87 0.16
CA GLY A 131 -13.42 -4.75 1.62
C GLY A 131 -12.70 -3.54 2.22
N VAL A 132 -11.92 -2.78 1.45
CA VAL A 132 -11.14 -1.62 1.97
C VAL A 132 -12.05 -0.45 2.39
N PRO A 133 -13.07 -0.03 1.60
CA PRO A 133 -13.99 1.02 2.05
C PRO A 133 -14.68 0.66 3.38
N GLN A 134 -15.14 -0.59 3.51
CA GLN A 134 -15.79 -1.09 4.72
C GLN A 134 -14.83 -1.12 5.91
N ALA A 135 -13.58 -1.52 5.70
CA ALA A 135 -12.57 -1.50 6.76
C ALA A 135 -12.27 -0.06 7.21
N LEU A 136 -12.21 0.90 6.28
CA LEU A 136 -12.04 2.30 6.62
C LEU A 136 -13.23 2.84 7.43
N ASP A 137 -14.47 2.49 7.06
CA ASP A 137 -15.66 2.85 7.85
C ASP A 137 -15.54 2.33 9.29
N LEU A 138 -15.17 1.05 9.46
CA LEU A 138 -14.97 0.43 10.77
C LEU A 138 -13.88 1.12 11.60
N ILE A 139 -12.77 1.52 10.98
CA ILE A 139 -11.66 2.20 11.67
C ILE A 139 -12.03 3.65 12.05
N GLU A 140 -12.77 4.35 11.19
CA GLU A 140 -13.19 5.73 11.43
C GLU A 140 -14.23 5.83 12.56
N GLU A 141 -15.11 4.84 12.68
CA GLU A 141 -16.12 4.73 13.76
C GLU A 141 -15.52 4.24 15.09
N ALA A 142 -14.33 3.64 15.05
CA ALA A 142 -13.63 3.12 16.21
C ALA A 142 -13.22 4.24 17.19
N ALA A 143 -13.44 4.01 18.49
CA ALA A 143 -13.05 4.96 19.54
C ALA A 143 -11.52 5.03 19.72
N GLU A 144 -10.80 4.08 19.15
CA GLU A 144 -9.36 3.88 19.24
C GLU A 144 -8.58 4.92 18.42
N THR A 145 -9.15 5.54 17.39
CA THR A 145 -8.38 6.35 16.42
C THR A 145 -7.97 7.73 16.98
N THR A 146 -6.67 8.05 16.93
CA THR A 146 -6.15 9.37 17.34
C THR A 146 -6.38 10.44 16.25
N VAL A 147 -6.01 11.70 16.53
CA VAL A 147 -6.06 12.78 15.53
C VAL A 147 -5.16 12.47 14.33
N ASP A 148 -3.92 12.00 14.58
CA ASP A 148 -2.98 11.63 13.54
C ASP A 148 -3.45 10.38 12.77
N GLY A 149 -4.08 9.43 13.47
CA GLY A 149 -4.78 8.31 12.85
C GLY A 149 -5.86 8.76 11.86
N LYS A 150 -6.70 9.73 12.25
CA LYS A 150 -7.74 10.29 11.35
C LYS A 150 -7.15 10.99 10.12
N GLN A 151 -6.02 11.67 10.27
CA GLN A 151 -5.33 12.28 9.12
C GLN A 151 -4.82 11.20 8.15
N LEU A 152 -4.25 10.10 8.66
CA LEU A 152 -3.84 8.97 7.84
C LEU A 152 -5.03 8.36 7.08
N LEU A 153 -6.17 8.15 7.75
CA LEU A 153 -7.38 7.61 7.12
C LEU A 153 -7.92 8.52 6.02
N ALA A 154 -7.90 9.84 6.23
CA ALA A 154 -8.28 10.80 5.20
C ALA A 154 -7.37 10.72 3.96
N VAL A 155 -6.06 10.52 4.15
CA VAL A 155 -5.11 10.27 3.04
C VAL A 155 -5.46 8.97 2.34
N MET A 156 -5.71 7.87 3.07
CA MET A 156 -6.09 6.59 2.48
C MET A 156 -7.38 6.67 1.67
N ARG A 157 -8.41 7.36 2.18
CA ARG A 157 -9.66 7.61 1.43
C ARG A 157 -9.39 8.32 0.12
N LYS A 158 -8.55 9.36 0.15
CA LYS A 158 -8.16 10.09 -1.06
C LYS A 158 -7.41 9.20 -2.04
N GLU A 159 -6.49 8.36 -1.57
CA GLU A 159 -5.77 7.38 -2.41
C GLU A 159 -6.75 6.44 -3.11
N ILE A 160 -7.67 5.80 -2.37
CA ILE A 160 -8.59 4.80 -2.94
C ILE A 160 -9.73 5.40 -3.77
N ASN A 161 -10.07 6.67 -3.60
CA ASN A 161 -11.04 7.37 -4.46
C ASN A 161 -10.36 7.96 -5.70
N GLY A 162 -9.04 8.16 -5.64
CA GLY A 162 -8.24 8.61 -6.78
C GLY A 162 -8.11 7.56 -7.89
N THR A 163 -8.38 6.28 -7.60
CA THR A 163 -8.41 5.20 -8.61
C THR A 163 -9.46 5.40 -9.69
N ASP A 164 -10.53 6.14 -9.39
CA ASP A 164 -11.60 6.44 -10.35
C ASP A 164 -11.32 7.70 -11.19
N GLY A 165 -10.26 8.45 -10.87
CA GLY A 165 -10.06 9.83 -11.32
C GLY A 165 -9.00 10.08 -12.41
N THR A 166 -8.09 9.15 -12.71
CA THR A 166 -6.99 9.39 -13.67
C THR A 166 -7.21 8.73 -15.04
N SER A 167 -8.33 9.07 -15.68
CA SER A 167 -8.44 9.08 -17.16
C SER A 167 -8.64 10.53 -17.62
N GLY A 168 -7.66 11.37 -17.30
CA GLY A 168 -7.60 12.77 -17.72
C GLY A 168 -6.39 12.98 -18.62
N LYS A 169 -6.47 12.51 -19.87
CA LYS A 169 -5.54 12.89 -20.95
C LYS A 169 -5.57 14.41 -21.10
N ASN A 170 -4.64 15.12 -20.47
CA ASN A 170 -4.34 16.49 -20.86
C ASN A 170 -3.39 16.45 -22.06
N GLY A 171 -4.02 16.50 -23.23
CA GLY A 171 -3.36 16.56 -24.52
C GLY A 171 -2.32 17.67 -24.57
N CYS A 172 -1.12 17.28 -24.97
CA CYS A 172 -0.09 18.14 -25.52
C CYS A 172 -0.74 19.05 -26.59
N LYS A 173 -0.92 20.34 -26.29
CA LYS A 173 -1.13 21.35 -27.34
C LYS A 173 0.21 21.57 -28.03
N THR A 174 0.46 20.78 -29.07
CA THR A 174 1.48 21.07 -30.05
C THR A 174 1.11 22.38 -30.76
N GLY A 175 2.06 23.31 -30.76
CA GLY A 175 1.97 24.56 -31.51
C GLY A 175 2.13 24.33 -33.01
N THR A 176 1.32 25.04 -33.80
CA THR A 176 1.55 25.53 -35.17
C THR A 176 0.31 26.37 -35.49
N ASP A 177 0.29 27.48 -36.21
CA ASP A 177 1.27 28.22 -36.99
C ASP A 177 0.66 29.60 -37.34
N ARG A 178 1.52 30.57 -37.66
CA ARG A 178 1.35 31.75 -38.55
C ARG A 178 0.03 32.54 -38.57
N THR A 179 0.19 33.85 -38.46
CA THR A 179 -0.05 34.72 -39.63
C THR A 179 0.78 36.00 -39.57
N ALA A 180 1.52 36.21 -40.65
CA ALA A 180 2.17 37.47 -41.01
C ALA A 180 1.14 38.45 -41.60
N VAL A 181 1.63 39.64 -41.98
CA VAL A 181 0.98 40.78 -42.66
C VAL A 181 0.41 41.79 -41.65
N ARG A 182 0.89 43.03 -41.53
CA ARG A 182 1.46 43.97 -42.51
C ARG A 182 2.39 44.97 -41.85
#